data_AF-A0A923P196-F1
#
_entry.id   AF-A0A923P196-F1
#
_cell.length_a   1.000
_cell.length_b   1.000
_cell.length_c   1.000
_cell.angle_alpha   90.00
_cell.angle_beta   90.00
_cell.angle_gamma   90.00
#
_symmetry.space_group_name_H-M   'P 1'
#
loop_
_entity.id
_entity.type
_entity.pdbx_description
1 polymer ?
#
loop_
_entity_poly.entity_id
_entity_poly.type
_entity_poly.pdbx_seq_one_letter_code
_entity_poly.pdbx_strand_id
1 'polypeptide(L)'
;MAASASRLSPQRRLAEQAFSRAAGAPLVGGNALQLHVDAQAAFAAWLEAIRAARHVILFANYIFRDDAVGREFVAALAERARAGVRVHVTRDWLGCLGQSSLRLWQPLVEAGGEVRTYNAPRLLSPFGWLSRDHRKLLVVDREVGFVGGICVSGAWLGDPARQVPPWRDSAVAIRGPAVDELAQAFAEVWAQLGAPLPVPAAAPAPVAAGSVDLRVVATLPNIAGLYRFDQLITGLARRNLWLADAYFVGVTPYVQALIAAARDGVDVRLLVPGSSDIPAVGSVSRAGYRVLLEAGIRVFEWDGSMMHAKTAVADSRWARVGSTNLNIASWMGNCEIDVAIENDEFARQMEAQYLRDLDHATEVVLKAERPRRHDPEAGHGGPHGGSSGRAAASALRIANSVGAAITNRRLLGAAEAAPLLLGALILLAASTVALLWPHLFAWPLGALGVWVGLTLLARYIKLRRDH
;
A
#
# COMPACT_ATOMS: atom_id res chain seq x y z
N MET A 1 21.95 16.71 -11.27
CA MET A 1 21.79 16.76 -9.79
C MET A 1 22.51 17.94 -9.12
N ALA A 2 23.69 18.39 -9.55
CA ALA A 2 24.46 19.42 -8.83
C ALA A 2 23.93 20.88 -8.91
N ALA A 3 23.15 21.23 -9.93
CA ALA A 3 22.74 22.63 -10.17
C ALA A 3 21.54 23.12 -9.33
N SER A 4 20.72 22.22 -8.76
CA SER A 4 19.53 22.59 -7.95
C SER A 4 19.87 22.73 -6.44
N ALA A 5 20.83 21.96 -5.94
CA ALA A 5 21.18 21.92 -4.51
C ALA A 5 21.80 23.22 -3.97
N SER A 6 22.33 24.11 -4.84
CA SER A 6 23.05 25.32 -4.43
C SER A 6 22.15 26.47 -3.94
N ARG A 7 20.82 26.38 -4.12
CA ARG A 7 19.87 27.44 -3.73
C ARG A 7 19.05 27.15 -2.46
N LEU A 8 19.20 25.96 -1.88
CA LEU A 8 18.44 25.57 -0.69
C LEU A 8 19.16 26.03 0.58
N SER A 9 18.39 26.48 1.58
CA SER A 9 18.96 26.78 2.91
C SER A 9 19.65 25.54 3.49
N PRO A 10 20.65 25.69 4.38
CA PRO A 10 21.31 24.56 5.01
C PRO A 10 20.34 23.55 5.66
N GLN A 11 19.29 24.06 6.31
CA GLN A 11 18.23 23.26 6.92
C GLN A 11 17.45 22.48 5.86
N ARG A 12 17.10 23.12 4.74
CA ARG A 12 16.39 22.44 3.65
C ARG A 12 17.25 21.35 3.02
N ARG A 13 18.55 21.57 2.82
CA ARG A 13 19.46 20.51 2.32
C ARG A 13 19.52 19.28 3.24
N LEU A 14 19.54 19.49 4.57
CA LEU A 14 19.52 18.39 5.54
C LEU A 14 18.18 17.64 5.49
N ALA A 15 17.06 18.36 5.41
CA ALA A 15 15.74 17.76 5.23
C ALA A 15 15.65 16.96 3.93
N GLU A 16 16.09 17.52 2.79
CA GLU A 16 16.11 16.80 1.51
C GLU A 16 16.94 15.51 1.58
N GLN A 17 18.06 15.53 2.29
CA GLN A 17 18.89 14.34 2.48
C GLN A 17 18.18 13.28 3.33
N ALA A 18 17.53 13.70 4.43
CA ALA A 18 16.75 12.80 5.29
C ALA A 18 15.59 12.18 4.51
N PHE A 19 14.83 12.99 3.76
CA PHE A 19 13.74 12.56 2.90
C PHE A 19 14.20 11.56 1.84
N SER A 20 15.30 11.86 1.14
CA SER A 20 15.79 10.97 0.08
C SER A 20 16.27 9.63 0.64
N ARG A 21 16.89 9.60 1.82
CA ARG A 21 17.30 8.36 2.51
C ARG A 21 16.12 7.58 3.10
N ALA A 22 15.11 8.29 3.61
CA ALA A 22 13.91 7.67 4.16
C ALA A 22 13.08 7.02 3.06
N ALA A 23 12.74 7.78 2.02
CA ALA A 23 11.97 7.31 0.88
C ALA A 23 12.75 6.29 0.03
N GLY A 24 14.09 6.40 -0.01
CA GLY A 24 14.91 5.68 -0.99
C GLY A 24 14.80 6.25 -2.40
N ALA A 25 14.37 7.50 -2.54
CA ALA A 25 14.08 8.15 -3.81
C ALA A 25 14.56 9.63 -3.81
N PRO A 26 15.21 10.11 -4.88
CA PRO A 26 15.64 11.50 -4.99
C PRO A 26 14.46 12.44 -5.25
N LEU A 27 14.60 13.72 -4.90
CA LEU A 27 13.69 14.76 -5.38
C LEU A 27 13.97 15.06 -6.86
N VAL A 28 12.95 14.91 -7.68
CA VAL A 28 12.98 15.16 -9.11
C VAL A 28 12.11 16.38 -9.41
N GLY A 29 12.73 17.42 -9.96
CA GLY A 29 12.03 18.63 -10.40
C GLY A 29 11.71 18.63 -11.89
N GLY A 30 10.95 19.62 -12.33
CA GLY A 30 10.64 19.83 -13.75
C GLY A 30 9.41 19.09 -14.26
N ASN A 31 8.52 18.66 -13.37
CA ASN A 31 7.36 17.83 -13.73
C ASN A 31 6.07 18.65 -13.87
N ALA A 32 5.13 18.11 -14.64
CA ALA A 32 3.73 18.55 -14.67
C ALA A 32 2.84 17.40 -14.20
N LEU A 33 1.87 17.72 -13.35
CA LEU A 33 0.96 16.76 -12.74
C LEU A 33 -0.49 17.10 -13.07
N GLN A 34 -1.31 16.07 -13.26
CA GLN A 34 -2.75 16.18 -13.33
C GLN A 34 -3.39 15.16 -12.39
N LEU A 35 -4.23 15.64 -11.48
CA LEU A 35 -4.98 14.79 -10.56
C LEU A 35 -6.23 14.21 -11.24
N HIS A 36 -6.43 12.91 -11.08
CA HIS A 36 -7.67 12.21 -11.40
C HIS A 36 -8.29 11.72 -10.10
N VAL A 37 -9.54 12.11 -9.86
CA VAL A 37 -10.26 11.85 -8.60
C VAL A 37 -11.27 10.71 -8.71
N ASP A 38 -11.36 10.09 -9.88
CA ASP A 38 -12.18 8.91 -10.13
C ASP A 38 -11.58 8.08 -11.27
N ALA A 39 -12.11 6.87 -11.42
CA ALA A 39 -11.67 5.95 -12.46
C ALA A 39 -12.21 6.30 -13.85
N GLN A 40 -13.31 7.04 -13.96
CA GLN A 40 -13.83 7.45 -15.26
C GLN A 40 -12.81 8.35 -15.97
N ALA A 41 -12.33 9.38 -15.27
CA ALA A 41 -11.32 10.30 -15.76
C ALA A 41 -9.96 9.60 -15.94
N ALA A 42 -9.56 8.74 -14.99
CA ALA A 42 -8.30 8.02 -15.08
C ALA A 42 -8.25 7.04 -16.26
N PHE A 43 -9.29 6.20 -16.44
CA PHE A 43 -9.34 5.24 -17.54
C PHE A 43 -9.40 5.91 -18.90
N ALA A 44 -10.14 7.02 -19.04
CA ALA A 44 -10.14 7.79 -20.27
C ALA A 44 -8.71 8.26 -20.64
N ALA A 45 -7.99 8.84 -19.68
CA ALA A 45 -6.61 9.29 -19.89
C ALA A 45 -5.64 8.13 -20.17
N TRP A 46 -5.80 6.99 -19.48
CA TRP A 46 -4.95 5.81 -19.69
C TRP A 46 -5.15 5.21 -21.08
N LEU A 47 -6.41 5.04 -21.51
CA LEU A 47 -6.75 4.50 -22.83
C LEU A 47 -6.31 5.44 -23.94
N GLU A 48 -6.46 6.76 -23.76
CA GLU A 48 -5.94 7.75 -24.70
C GLU A 48 -4.41 7.62 -24.84
N ALA A 49 -3.68 7.58 -23.73
CA ALA A 49 -2.23 7.41 -23.74
C ALA A 49 -1.81 6.08 -24.41
N ILE A 50 -2.47 4.97 -24.07
CA ILE A 50 -2.24 3.66 -24.69
C ILE A 50 -2.44 3.76 -26.21
N ARG A 51 -3.58 4.29 -26.68
CA ARG A 51 -3.88 4.40 -28.11
C ARG A 51 -2.89 5.31 -28.86
N ALA A 52 -2.33 6.31 -28.17
CA ALA A 52 -1.33 7.22 -28.73
C ALA A 52 0.10 6.67 -28.74
N ALA A 53 0.36 5.55 -28.07
CA ALA A 53 1.70 4.99 -27.90
C ALA A 53 2.39 4.66 -29.24
N ARG A 54 3.69 4.90 -29.30
CA ARG A 54 4.55 4.73 -30.50
C ARG A 54 5.70 3.76 -30.31
N HIS A 55 6.18 3.57 -29.08
CA HIS A 55 7.44 2.85 -28.82
C HIS A 55 7.32 1.78 -27.75
N VAL A 56 6.75 2.12 -26.60
CA VAL A 56 6.68 1.20 -25.45
C VAL A 56 5.52 1.52 -24.51
N ILE A 57 4.87 0.48 -24.01
CA ILE A 57 3.89 0.54 -22.94
C ILE A 57 4.35 -0.39 -21.82
N LEU A 58 4.48 0.15 -20.61
CA LEU A 58 4.78 -0.60 -19.40
C LEU A 58 3.58 -0.49 -18.46
N PHE A 59 2.93 -1.61 -18.13
CA PHE A 59 1.69 -1.58 -17.36
C PHE A 59 1.70 -2.62 -16.24
N ALA A 60 1.65 -2.15 -15.00
CA ALA A 60 1.46 -2.97 -13.81
C ALA A 60 0.10 -2.67 -13.18
N ASN A 61 -0.68 -3.69 -12.86
CA ASN A 61 -1.88 -3.52 -12.06
C ASN A 61 -2.14 -4.75 -11.17
N TYR A 62 -2.51 -4.51 -9.91
CA TYR A 62 -2.78 -5.56 -8.92
C TYR A 62 -4.02 -6.38 -9.28
N ILE A 63 -5.16 -5.70 -9.49
CA ILE A 63 -6.40 -6.34 -9.94
C ILE A 63 -6.64 -5.95 -11.39
N PHE A 64 -6.77 -6.97 -12.23
CA PHE A 64 -7.20 -6.84 -13.60
C PHE A 64 -8.36 -7.81 -13.82
N ARG A 65 -9.56 -7.30 -14.02
CA ARG A 65 -10.79 -8.11 -14.09
C ARG A 65 -11.16 -8.43 -15.53
N ASP A 66 -11.67 -9.62 -15.78
CA ASP A 66 -12.22 -10.02 -17.09
C ASP A 66 -13.67 -9.53 -17.23
N ASP A 67 -13.82 -8.21 -17.28
CA ASP A 67 -15.09 -7.52 -17.55
C ASP A 67 -14.96 -6.61 -18.79
N ALA A 68 -15.97 -5.79 -19.05
CA ALA A 68 -15.96 -4.89 -20.21
C ALA A 68 -14.77 -3.93 -20.19
N VAL A 69 -14.41 -3.40 -19.02
CA VAL A 69 -13.27 -2.49 -18.83
C VAL A 69 -11.96 -3.24 -19.12
N GLY A 70 -11.75 -4.38 -18.48
CA GLY A 70 -10.52 -5.17 -18.70
C GLY A 70 -10.34 -5.60 -20.15
N ARG A 71 -11.41 -6.03 -20.82
CA ARG A 71 -11.37 -6.39 -22.24
C ARG A 71 -11.09 -5.20 -23.15
N GLU A 72 -11.59 -4.01 -22.83
CA GLU A 72 -11.24 -2.79 -23.57
C GLU A 72 -9.75 -2.46 -23.47
N PHE A 73 -9.18 -2.51 -22.25
CA PHE A 73 -7.76 -2.29 -22.05
C PHE A 73 -6.91 -3.31 -22.82
N VAL A 74 -7.24 -4.61 -22.74
CA VAL A 74 -6.51 -5.64 -23.50
C VAL A 74 -6.63 -5.41 -25.00
N ALA A 75 -7.82 -5.05 -25.51
CA ALA A 75 -8.01 -4.78 -26.94
C ALA A 75 -7.12 -3.60 -27.41
N ALA A 76 -7.06 -2.51 -26.64
CA ALA A 76 -6.22 -1.36 -26.96
C ALA A 76 -4.71 -1.72 -26.92
N LEU A 77 -4.28 -2.45 -25.88
CA LEU A 77 -2.89 -2.92 -25.76
C LEU A 77 -2.51 -3.87 -26.91
N ALA A 78 -3.37 -4.82 -27.25
CA ALA A 78 -3.16 -5.77 -28.34
C ALA A 78 -3.10 -5.06 -29.69
N GLU A 79 -3.95 -4.06 -29.91
CA GLU A 79 -3.93 -3.27 -31.14
C GLU A 79 -2.62 -2.51 -31.30
N ARG A 80 -2.11 -1.86 -30.24
CA ARG A 80 -0.78 -1.21 -30.26
C ARG A 80 0.36 -2.20 -30.46
N ALA A 81 0.29 -3.38 -29.85
CA ALA A 81 1.27 -4.44 -30.07
C ALA A 81 1.33 -4.87 -31.55
N ARG A 82 0.17 -5.04 -32.22
CA ARG A 82 0.12 -5.31 -33.68
C ARG A 82 0.71 -4.17 -34.51
N ALA A 83 0.60 -2.93 -34.03
CA ALA A 83 1.23 -1.76 -34.66
C ALA A 83 2.75 -1.66 -34.41
N GLY A 84 3.36 -2.65 -33.74
CA GLY A 84 4.81 -2.71 -33.48
C GLY A 84 5.26 -2.04 -32.18
N VAL A 85 4.33 -1.56 -31.35
CA VAL A 85 4.65 -1.01 -30.03
C VAL A 85 5.02 -2.14 -29.08
N ARG A 86 6.10 -2.00 -28.32
CA ARG A 86 6.48 -3.00 -27.29
C ARG A 86 5.56 -2.87 -26.09
N VAL A 87 4.81 -3.93 -25.78
CA VAL A 87 3.86 -3.92 -24.66
C VAL A 87 4.31 -4.92 -23.60
N HIS A 88 4.60 -4.43 -22.40
CA HIS A 88 5.00 -5.24 -21.25
C HIS A 88 4.00 -5.05 -20.11
N VAL A 89 3.39 -6.15 -19.68
CA VAL A 89 2.37 -6.14 -18.62
C VAL A 89 2.80 -7.01 -17.45
N THR A 90 2.73 -6.48 -16.23
CA THR A 90 2.75 -7.28 -15.00
C THR A 90 1.37 -7.33 -14.37
N ARG A 91 0.96 -8.54 -13.99
CA ARG A 91 -0.24 -8.78 -13.19
C ARG A 91 0.11 -9.50 -11.91
N ASP A 92 -0.64 -9.25 -10.84
CA ASP A 92 -0.47 -9.99 -9.60
C ASP A 92 -1.26 -11.31 -9.60
N TRP A 93 -0.64 -12.41 -9.15
CA TRP A 93 -1.32 -13.70 -9.06
C TRP A 93 -2.52 -13.69 -8.11
N LEU A 94 -2.35 -13.17 -6.90
CA LEU A 94 -3.39 -13.15 -5.86
C LEU A 94 -4.46 -12.11 -6.21
N GLY A 95 -4.03 -10.91 -6.62
CA GLY A 95 -4.95 -9.82 -7.00
C GLY A 95 -5.85 -10.21 -8.18
N CYS A 96 -5.36 -11.04 -9.10
CA CYS A 96 -6.17 -11.51 -10.22
C CYS A 96 -6.85 -12.88 -9.98
N LEU A 97 -6.62 -13.55 -8.85
CA LEU A 97 -7.24 -14.85 -8.54
C LEU A 97 -8.76 -14.69 -8.47
N GLY A 98 -9.50 -15.42 -9.31
CA GLY A 98 -10.96 -15.30 -9.42
C GLY A 98 -11.46 -14.04 -10.15
N GLN A 99 -10.56 -13.12 -10.56
CA GLN A 99 -10.90 -11.89 -11.28
C GLN A 99 -10.61 -11.99 -12.78
N SER A 100 -9.48 -12.60 -13.14
CA SER A 100 -9.12 -12.88 -14.54
C SER A 100 -8.25 -14.12 -14.66
N SER A 101 -8.34 -14.78 -15.82
CA SER A 101 -7.43 -15.85 -16.20
C SER A 101 -6.36 -15.35 -17.17
N LEU A 102 -5.34 -16.18 -17.44
CA LEU A 102 -4.37 -15.90 -18.50
C LEU A 102 -5.01 -15.83 -19.90
N ARG A 103 -6.22 -16.38 -20.10
CA ARG A 103 -6.94 -16.31 -21.39
C ARG A 103 -7.34 -14.89 -21.76
N LEU A 104 -7.65 -14.03 -20.77
CA LEU A 104 -7.95 -12.61 -21.01
C LEU A 104 -6.80 -11.95 -21.79
N TRP A 105 -5.56 -12.37 -21.55
CA TRP A 105 -4.36 -11.79 -22.14
C TRP A 105 -3.95 -12.40 -23.48
N GLN A 106 -4.61 -13.47 -23.92
CA GLN A 106 -4.26 -14.18 -25.15
C GLN A 106 -4.22 -13.26 -26.39
N PRO A 107 -5.17 -12.34 -26.61
CA PRO A 107 -5.11 -11.42 -27.75
C PRO A 107 -3.87 -10.52 -27.75
N LEU A 108 -3.37 -10.13 -26.57
CA LEU A 108 -2.14 -9.34 -26.43
C LEU A 108 -0.91 -10.19 -26.72
N VAL A 109 -0.86 -11.42 -26.20
CA VAL A 109 0.28 -12.33 -26.43
C VAL A 109 0.39 -12.70 -27.91
N GLU A 110 -0.74 -12.98 -28.58
CA GLU A 110 -0.79 -13.26 -30.02
C GLU A 110 -0.37 -12.05 -30.86
N ALA A 111 -0.61 -10.83 -30.36
CA ALA A 111 -0.15 -9.59 -30.99
C ALA A 111 1.34 -9.27 -30.75
N GLY A 112 2.06 -10.11 -30.01
CA GLY A 112 3.48 -9.93 -29.71
C GLY A 112 3.77 -9.19 -28.39
N GLY A 113 2.74 -8.91 -27.58
CA GLY A 113 2.91 -8.35 -26.24
C GLY A 113 3.37 -9.40 -25.21
N GLU A 114 4.02 -8.95 -24.14
CA GLU A 114 4.51 -9.81 -23.07
C GLU A 114 3.73 -9.59 -21.77
N VAL A 115 3.30 -10.68 -21.14
CA VAL A 115 2.57 -10.65 -19.86
C VAL A 115 3.27 -11.54 -18.85
N ARG A 116 3.64 -10.99 -17.69
CA ARG A 116 4.27 -11.72 -16.58
C ARG A 116 3.36 -11.70 -15.34
N THR A 117 3.29 -12.83 -14.65
CA THR A 117 2.53 -12.96 -13.41
C THR A 117 3.45 -12.89 -12.19
N TYR A 118 3.18 -11.94 -11.30
CA TYR A 118 3.96 -11.74 -10.08
C TYR A 118 3.58 -12.76 -8.99
N ASN A 119 4.60 -13.50 -8.54
CA ASN A 119 4.60 -14.40 -7.39
C ASN A 119 3.42 -15.38 -7.31
N ALA A 120 3.14 -16.14 -8.37
CA ALA A 120 2.33 -17.36 -8.23
C ALA A 120 3.01 -18.36 -7.26
N PRO A 121 2.27 -19.21 -6.53
CA PRO A 121 2.85 -20.25 -5.67
C PRO A 121 3.82 -21.13 -6.45
N ARG A 122 5.02 -21.35 -5.89
CA ARG A 122 6.08 -22.17 -6.48
C ARG A 122 6.61 -23.14 -5.43
N LEU A 123 6.88 -24.38 -5.83
CA LEU A 123 7.41 -25.42 -4.93
C LEU A 123 8.71 -24.98 -4.23
N LEU A 124 9.61 -24.34 -4.98
CA LEU A 124 10.91 -23.86 -4.48
C LEU A 124 10.84 -22.53 -3.72
N SER A 125 9.65 -21.93 -3.59
CA SER A 125 9.44 -20.69 -2.83
C SER A 125 8.05 -20.73 -2.17
N PRO A 126 7.85 -21.59 -1.15
CA PRO A 126 6.54 -21.87 -0.57
C PRO A 126 5.89 -20.65 0.10
N PHE A 127 6.67 -19.63 0.47
CA PHE A 127 6.19 -18.37 1.03
C PHE A 127 6.39 -17.18 0.09
N GLY A 128 6.97 -17.37 -1.10
CA GLY A 128 7.18 -16.28 -2.07
C GLY A 128 5.87 -15.64 -2.53
N TRP A 129 4.74 -16.34 -2.39
CA TRP A 129 3.42 -15.79 -2.68
C TRP A 129 2.94 -14.75 -1.65
N LEU A 130 3.59 -14.59 -0.49
CA LEU A 130 3.17 -13.60 0.51
C LEU A 130 3.44 -12.16 0.05
N SER A 131 4.52 -11.92 -0.70
CA SER A 131 4.78 -10.61 -1.30
C SER A 131 3.96 -10.43 -2.57
N ARG A 132 3.27 -9.28 -2.70
CA ARG A 132 2.43 -8.93 -3.85
C ARG A 132 2.97 -7.74 -4.62
N ASP A 133 2.69 -7.69 -5.92
CA ASP A 133 2.87 -6.48 -6.73
C ASP A 133 1.58 -5.67 -6.67
N HIS A 134 1.49 -4.79 -5.68
CA HIS A 134 0.29 -4.02 -5.41
C HIS A 134 0.27 -2.67 -6.15
N ARG A 135 1.22 -2.44 -7.05
CA ARG A 135 1.35 -1.21 -7.84
C ARG A 135 0.23 -1.09 -8.88
N LYS A 136 -0.16 0.16 -9.15
CA LYS A 136 -0.97 0.55 -10.31
C LYS A 136 -0.20 1.62 -11.05
N LEU A 137 0.48 1.19 -12.10
CA LEU A 137 1.49 1.95 -12.81
C LEU A 137 1.33 1.75 -14.30
N LEU A 138 1.15 2.82 -15.05
CA LEU A 138 1.21 2.83 -16.51
C LEU A 138 2.28 3.82 -16.94
N VAL A 139 3.19 3.41 -17.82
CA VAL A 139 4.14 4.31 -18.49
C VAL A 139 4.03 4.11 -19.99
N VAL A 140 3.85 5.21 -20.72
CA VAL A 140 3.76 5.21 -22.18
C VAL A 140 4.89 6.05 -22.75
N ASP A 141 5.68 5.44 -23.63
CA ASP A 141 6.80 6.03 -24.38
C ASP A 141 7.88 6.73 -23.53
N ARG A 142 7.85 6.54 -22.19
CA ARG A 142 8.60 7.32 -21.21
C ARG A 142 8.32 8.83 -21.28
N GLU A 143 7.20 9.22 -21.86
CA GLU A 143 6.74 10.61 -21.97
C GLU A 143 5.66 10.94 -20.94
N VAL A 144 4.80 9.97 -20.64
CA VAL A 144 3.73 10.08 -19.65
C VAL A 144 3.66 8.84 -18.78
N GLY A 145 3.47 9.06 -17.48
CA GLY A 145 3.26 8.01 -16.50
C GLY A 145 2.03 8.26 -15.66
N PHE A 146 1.43 7.20 -15.13
CA PHE A 146 0.27 7.26 -14.25
C PHE A 146 0.50 6.40 -13.02
N VAL A 147 0.16 6.93 -11.84
CA VAL A 147 0.27 6.25 -10.56
C VAL A 147 -0.97 6.52 -9.72
N GLY A 148 -1.48 5.52 -8.99
CA GLY A 148 -2.60 5.72 -8.07
C GLY A 148 -3.07 4.44 -7.38
N GLY A 149 -4.29 4.48 -6.84
CA GLY A 149 -4.95 3.34 -6.21
C GLY A 149 -5.80 2.47 -7.16
N ILE A 150 -6.07 2.97 -8.37
CA ILE A 150 -7.13 2.49 -9.27
C ILE A 150 -6.77 1.18 -9.96
N CYS A 151 -7.57 0.13 -9.72
CA CYS A 151 -7.44 -1.14 -10.42
C CYS A 151 -8.29 -1.21 -11.69
N VAL A 152 -7.90 -2.04 -12.66
CA VAL A 152 -8.67 -2.24 -13.90
C VAL A 152 -9.85 -3.18 -13.62
N SER A 153 -11.00 -2.60 -13.29
CA SER A 153 -12.24 -3.30 -12.96
C SER A 153 -13.43 -2.36 -13.08
N GLY A 154 -14.56 -2.86 -13.58
CA GLY A 154 -15.83 -2.13 -13.62
C GLY A 154 -16.35 -1.73 -12.23
N ALA A 155 -15.86 -2.34 -11.14
CA ALA A 155 -16.22 -1.95 -9.78
C ALA A 155 -15.90 -0.47 -9.48
N TRP A 156 -14.82 0.07 -10.07
CA TRP A 156 -14.45 1.47 -9.89
C TRP A 156 -15.35 2.45 -10.66
N LEU A 157 -16.08 1.97 -11.67
CA LEU A 157 -17.09 2.76 -12.39
C LEU A 157 -18.49 2.65 -11.77
N GLY A 158 -18.67 1.72 -10.83
CA GLY A 158 -19.97 1.40 -10.25
C GLY A 158 -20.87 0.61 -11.20
N ASP A 159 -22.12 0.45 -10.80
CA ASP A 159 -23.16 -0.20 -11.60
C ASP A 159 -24.47 0.59 -11.46
N PRO A 160 -24.76 1.50 -12.41
CA PRO A 160 -25.98 2.30 -12.38
C PRO A 160 -27.26 1.45 -12.42
N ALA A 161 -27.24 0.31 -13.12
CA ALA A 161 -28.39 -0.58 -13.23
C ALA A 161 -28.73 -1.25 -11.89
N ARG A 162 -27.72 -1.41 -11.03
CA ARG A 162 -27.87 -1.94 -9.66
C ARG A 162 -27.80 -0.88 -8.57
N GLN A 163 -27.80 0.40 -8.95
CA GLN A 163 -27.65 1.54 -8.03
C GLN A 163 -26.42 1.43 -7.12
N VAL A 164 -25.32 0.90 -7.65
CA VAL A 164 -24.03 0.82 -6.94
C VAL A 164 -23.18 2.02 -7.37
N PRO A 165 -22.87 2.98 -6.49
CA PRO A 165 -22.00 4.10 -6.81
C PRO A 165 -20.56 3.65 -7.16
N PRO A 166 -19.82 4.43 -7.96
CA PRO A 166 -18.41 4.17 -8.23
C PRO A 166 -17.57 4.20 -6.95
N TRP A 167 -16.45 3.47 -6.94
CA TRP A 167 -15.48 3.55 -5.86
C TRP A 167 -14.74 4.89 -5.93
N ARG A 168 -14.54 5.53 -4.77
CA ARG A 168 -13.76 6.77 -4.68
C ARG A 168 -12.28 6.44 -4.55
N ASP A 169 -11.48 6.83 -5.54
CA ASP A 169 -10.04 6.55 -5.59
C ASP A 169 -9.32 7.63 -6.42
N SER A 170 -8.02 7.77 -6.26
CA SER A 170 -7.23 8.84 -6.88
C SER A 170 -6.04 8.28 -7.66
N ALA A 171 -5.73 8.94 -8.77
CA ALA A 171 -4.52 8.71 -9.56
C ALA A 171 -3.94 10.04 -10.04
N VAL A 172 -2.68 10.03 -10.45
CA VAL A 172 -1.97 11.20 -10.97
C VAL A 172 -1.34 10.83 -12.30
N ALA A 173 -1.57 11.67 -13.31
CA ALA A 173 -0.81 11.67 -14.55
C ALA A 173 0.42 12.56 -14.40
N ILE A 174 1.57 12.09 -14.89
CA ILE A 174 2.88 12.70 -14.72
C ILE A 174 3.52 12.86 -16.09
N ARG A 175 3.98 14.07 -16.40
CA ARG A 175 4.90 14.34 -17.50
C ARG A 175 6.16 15.00 -16.96
N GLY A 176 7.29 14.72 -17.58
CA GLY A 176 8.60 15.27 -17.18
C GLY A 176 9.56 14.21 -16.64
N PRO A 177 10.67 14.64 -16.01
CA PRO A 177 11.78 13.75 -15.66
C PRO A 177 11.40 12.59 -14.72
N ALA A 178 10.37 12.73 -13.90
CA ALA A 178 9.95 11.66 -12.99
C ALA A 178 9.38 10.42 -13.69
N VAL A 179 9.00 10.51 -14.98
CA VAL A 179 8.51 9.36 -15.75
C VAL A 179 9.61 8.29 -15.92
N ASP A 180 10.87 8.69 -15.91
CA ASP A 180 11.98 7.75 -15.96
C ASP A 180 12.10 6.91 -14.68
N GLU A 181 11.85 7.51 -13.51
CA GLU A 181 11.81 6.79 -12.23
C GLU A 181 10.66 5.76 -12.21
N LEU A 182 9.52 6.10 -12.80
CA LEU A 182 8.39 5.19 -12.97
C LEU A 182 8.76 3.99 -13.87
N ALA A 183 9.38 4.26 -15.03
CA ALA A 183 9.84 3.21 -15.93
C ALA A 183 10.89 2.30 -15.26
N GLN A 184 11.79 2.88 -14.46
CA GLN A 184 12.80 2.14 -13.72
C GLN A 184 12.18 1.23 -12.65
N ALA A 185 11.19 1.74 -11.89
CA ALA A 185 10.45 0.95 -10.92
C ALA A 185 9.74 -0.25 -11.57
N PHE A 186 9.16 -0.07 -12.75
CA PHE A 186 8.59 -1.18 -13.52
C PHE A 186 9.67 -2.19 -13.93
N ALA A 187 10.76 -1.70 -14.53
CA ALA A 187 11.85 -2.53 -15.05
C ALA A 187 12.50 -3.39 -13.96
N GLU A 188 12.64 -2.88 -12.73
CA GLU A 188 13.20 -3.61 -11.60
C GLU A 188 12.37 -4.86 -11.26
N VAL A 189 11.05 -4.72 -11.13
CA VAL A 189 10.19 -5.88 -10.88
C VAL A 189 10.09 -6.78 -12.12
N TRP A 190 10.12 -6.21 -13.33
CA TRP A 190 10.13 -6.99 -14.56
C TRP A 190 11.33 -7.96 -14.61
N ALA A 191 12.53 -7.46 -14.30
CA ALA A 191 13.77 -8.24 -14.24
C ALA A 191 13.74 -9.32 -13.13
N GLN A 192 12.97 -9.10 -12.06
CA GLN A 192 12.76 -10.12 -11.02
C GLN A 192 11.85 -11.27 -11.47
N LEU A 193 11.09 -11.10 -12.56
CA LEU A 193 10.16 -12.10 -13.09
C LEU A 193 10.71 -12.88 -14.29
N GLY A 194 11.87 -12.51 -14.83
CA GLY A 194 12.49 -13.14 -15.99
C GLY A 194 13.58 -12.28 -16.61
N ALA A 195 13.80 -12.39 -17.92
CA ALA A 195 14.80 -11.56 -18.61
C ALA A 195 14.50 -10.06 -18.43
N PRO A 196 15.52 -9.22 -18.17
CA PRO A 196 15.34 -7.77 -18.01
C PRO A 196 14.81 -7.13 -19.31
N LEU A 197 14.24 -5.93 -19.20
CA LEU A 197 13.86 -5.15 -20.38
C LEU A 197 15.12 -4.80 -21.19
N PRO A 198 15.04 -4.75 -22.54
CA PRO A 198 16.14 -4.26 -23.35
C PRO A 198 16.51 -2.83 -22.96
N VAL A 199 17.79 -2.60 -22.68
CA VAL A 199 18.31 -1.24 -22.41
C VAL A 199 18.31 -0.47 -23.73
N PRO A 200 17.62 0.68 -23.84
CA PRO A 200 17.72 1.52 -25.02
C PRO A 200 19.17 2.00 -25.21
N ALA A 201 19.67 1.98 -26.46
CA ALA A 201 21.03 2.40 -26.78
C ALA A 201 21.33 3.87 -26.43
N ALA A 202 20.30 4.72 -26.42
CA ALA A 202 20.30 6.06 -25.84
C ALA A 202 18.88 6.39 -25.40
N ALA A 203 18.67 6.71 -24.12
CA ALA A 203 17.45 7.36 -23.69
C ALA A 203 17.59 8.86 -24.01
N PRO A 204 16.62 9.49 -24.69
CA PRO A 204 16.63 10.94 -24.84
C PRO A 204 16.64 11.58 -23.45
N ALA A 205 17.34 12.71 -23.31
CA ALA A 205 17.38 13.43 -22.04
C ALA A 205 15.95 13.80 -21.62
N PRO A 206 15.58 13.61 -20.33
CA PRO A 206 14.24 13.92 -19.89
C PRO A 206 13.93 15.40 -20.09
N VAL A 207 12.82 15.67 -20.77
CA VAL A 207 12.36 17.04 -21.07
C VAL A 207 11.50 17.53 -19.91
N ALA A 208 11.84 18.69 -19.36
CA ALA A 208 11.02 19.33 -18.33
C ALA A 208 9.64 19.70 -18.90
N ALA A 209 8.58 19.33 -18.19
CA ALA A 209 7.19 19.57 -18.59
C ALA A 209 6.49 20.59 -17.69
N GLY A 210 7.08 20.96 -16.55
CA GLY A 210 6.52 21.90 -15.59
C GLY A 210 7.50 22.26 -14.49
N SER A 211 7.00 22.67 -13.33
CA SER A 211 7.80 23.13 -12.18
C SER A 211 7.53 22.35 -10.90
N VAL A 212 6.87 21.19 -10.97
CA VAL A 212 6.53 20.38 -9.80
C VAL A 212 7.73 19.53 -9.40
N ASP A 213 8.09 19.62 -8.13
CA ASP A 213 9.07 18.77 -7.48
C ASP A 213 8.36 17.57 -6.83
N LEU A 214 8.84 16.36 -7.12
CA LEU A 214 8.25 15.14 -6.57
C LEU A 214 9.28 14.02 -6.40
N ARG A 215 8.93 13.01 -5.60
CA ARG A 215 9.66 11.74 -5.48
C ARG A 215 8.76 10.60 -5.92
N VAL A 216 9.30 9.70 -6.72
CA VAL A 216 8.69 8.39 -6.98
C VAL A 216 9.21 7.42 -5.93
N VAL A 217 8.35 7.07 -4.97
CA VAL A 217 8.68 6.15 -3.89
C VAL A 217 8.23 4.75 -4.29
N ALA A 218 9.09 4.03 -4.99
CA ALA A 218 8.89 2.62 -5.33
C ALA A 218 9.35 1.74 -4.15
N THR A 219 8.40 1.24 -3.36
CA THR A 219 8.73 0.37 -2.23
C THR A 219 8.87 -1.06 -2.71
N LEU A 220 9.96 -1.72 -2.33
CA LEU A 220 10.14 -3.17 -2.42
C LEU A 220 10.03 -3.81 -1.03
N PRO A 221 9.75 -5.12 -0.96
CA PRO A 221 9.65 -5.83 0.32
C PRO A 221 10.89 -5.62 1.20
N ASN A 222 10.66 -5.43 2.50
CA ASN A 222 11.65 -5.21 3.56
C ASN A 222 12.43 -3.88 3.53
N ILE A 223 12.15 -2.97 2.58
CA ILE A 223 12.82 -1.66 2.52
C ILE A 223 12.13 -0.62 3.41
N ALA A 224 10.81 -0.74 3.58
CA ALA A 224 10.00 0.15 4.41
C ALA A 224 10.19 1.64 4.07
N GLY A 225 10.42 1.95 2.78
CA GLY A 225 10.77 3.30 2.32
C GLY A 225 9.67 4.31 2.64
N LEU A 226 8.45 4.02 2.16
CA LEU A 226 7.32 4.91 2.44
C LEU A 226 6.97 4.98 3.93
N TYR A 227 7.03 3.88 4.66
CA TYR A 227 6.77 3.88 6.11
C TYR A 227 7.68 4.86 6.87
N ARG A 228 8.99 4.82 6.60
CA ARG A 228 9.96 5.75 7.21
C ARG A 228 9.71 7.18 6.76
N PHE A 229 9.35 7.37 5.50
CA PHE A 229 9.09 8.69 4.93
C PHE A 229 7.82 9.32 5.50
N ASP A 230 6.70 8.59 5.55
CA ASP A 230 5.44 9.05 6.15
C ASP A 230 5.65 9.40 7.64
N GLN A 231 6.46 8.65 8.39
CA GLN A 231 6.81 9.02 9.77
C GLN A 231 7.54 10.37 9.88
N LEU A 232 8.45 10.67 8.96
CA LEU A 232 9.13 11.96 8.93
C LEU A 232 8.15 13.09 8.59
N ILE A 233 7.27 12.89 7.62
CA ILE A 233 6.25 13.88 7.25
C ILE A 233 5.32 14.14 8.45
N THR A 234 4.85 13.09 9.12
CA THR A 234 4.02 13.23 10.33
C THR A 234 4.74 14.02 11.43
N GLY A 235 6.03 13.79 11.65
CA GLY A 235 6.81 14.54 12.63
C GLY A 235 7.14 15.99 12.24
N LEU A 236 6.99 16.34 10.96
CA LEU A 236 7.25 17.68 10.44
C LEU A 236 5.99 18.52 10.22
N ALA A 237 4.81 17.88 10.14
CA ALA A 237 3.53 18.56 9.98
C ALA A 237 3.31 19.59 11.09
N ARG A 238 2.82 20.77 10.73
CA ARG A 238 2.64 21.90 11.67
C ARG A 238 1.21 22.39 11.82
N ARG A 239 0.39 22.23 10.78
CA ARG A 239 -0.97 22.77 10.71
C ARG A 239 -1.99 21.68 10.49
N ASN A 240 -1.80 20.85 9.47
CA ASN A 240 -2.72 19.76 9.19
C ASN A 240 -1.99 18.52 8.64
N LEU A 241 -2.59 17.37 8.88
CA LEU A 241 -2.21 16.10 8.26
C LEU A 241 -3.49 15.31 7.99
N TRP A 242 -3.93 15.29 6.74
CA TRP A 242 -5.16 14.61 6.35
C TRP A 242 -4.83 13.39 5.51
N LEU A 243 -5.37 12.25 5.92
CA LEU A 243 -5.10 10.93 5.36
C LEU A 243 -6.41 10.34 4.84
N ALA A 244 -6.39 9.76 3.66
CA ALA A 244 -7.44 8.86 3.17
C ALA A 244 -6.81 7.51 2.85
N ASP A 245 -7.36 6.43 3.42
CA ASP A 245 -6.80 5.09 3.26
C ASP A 245 -7.88 4.01 3.25
N ALA A 246 -7.77 3.07 2.32
CA ALA A 246 -8.75 1.99 2.16
C ALA A 246 -8.69 0.93 3.28
N TYR A 247 -7.53 0.73 3.90
CA TYR A 247 -7.29 -0.38 4.82
C TYR A 247 -6.37 0.04 5.96
N PHE A 248 -6.73 1.11 6.65
CA PHE A 248 -5.94 1.64 7.76
C PHE A 248 -5.87 0.61 8.88
N VAL A 249 -4.69 0.03 9.07
CA VAL A 249 -4.35 -0.84 10.19
C VAL A 249 -2.98 -0.37 10.68
N GLY A 250 -3.00 0.79 11.35
CA GLY A 250 -1.80 1.49 11.78
C GLY A 250 -0.93 0.62 12.68
N VAL A 251 0.38 0.59 12.39
CA VAL A 251 1.37 0.00 13.28
C VAL A 251 1.65 0.95 14.43
N THR A 252 1.93 0.41 15.62
CA THR A 252 2.08 1.20 16.85
C THR A 252 2.98 2.43 16.69
N PRO A 253 4.19 2.36 16.09
CA PRO A 253 5.03 3.54 15.98
C PRO A 253 4.43 4.66 15.10
N TYR A 254 3.71 4.30 14.03
CA TYR A 254 3.03 5.29 13.19
C TYR A 254 1.83 5.93 13.91
N VAL A 255 1.03 5.11 14.61
CA VAL A 255 -0.08 5.62 15.44
C VAL A 255 0.45 6.58 16.51
N GLN A 256 1.55 6.26 17.18
CA GLN A 256 2.15 7.17 18.16
C GLN A 256 2.65 8.48 17.53
N ALA A 257 3.18 8.45 16.31
CA ALA A 257 3.56 9.67 15.59
C ALA A 257 2.34 10.56 15.28
N LEU A 258 1.22 9.98 14.85
CA LEU A 258 -0.02 10.71 14.62
C LEU A 258 -0.55 11.34 15.92
N ILE A 259 -0.52 10.58 17.02
CA ILE A 259 -0.92 11.06 18.35
C ILE A 259 -0.04 12.22 18.81
N ALA A 260 1.28 12.12 18.59
CA ALA A 260 2.20 13.20 18.94
C ALA A 260 1.89 14.48 18.14
N ALA A 261 1.67 14.36 16.83
CA ALA A 261 1.29 15.51 15.99
C ALA A 261 -0.04 16.15 16.45
N ALA A 262 -1.06 15.34 16.75
CA ALA A 262 -2.35 15.83 17.23
C ALA A 262 -2.23 16.55 18.59
N ARG A 263 -1.39 16.02 19.50
CA ARG A 263 -1.10 16.66 20.81
C ARG A 263 -0.35 17.98 20.68
N ASP A 264 0.45 18.13 19.63
CA ASP A 264 1.13 19.39 19.28
C ASP A 264 0.20 20.39 18.56
N GLY A 265 -1.10 20.07 18.43
CA GLY A 265 -2.13 20.95 17.87
C GLY A 265 -2.29 20.86 16.35
N VAL A 266 -1.68 19.87 15.69
CA VAL A 266 -1.89 19.61 14.27
C VAL A 266 -3.30 19.04 14.05
N ASP A 267 -4.04 19.55 13.07
CA ASP A 267 -5.33 18.98 12.66
C ASP A 267 -5.12 17.68 11.89
N VAL A 268 -5.13 16.56 12.63
CA VAL A 268 -4.97 15.22 12.06
C VAL A 268 -6.33 14.61 11.78
N ARG A 269 -6.56 14.22 10.52
CA ARG A 269 -7.81 13.61 10.06
C ARG A 269 -7.55 12.33 9.29
N LEU A 270 -8.39 11.32 9.51
CA LEU A 270 -8.35 10.03 8.82
C LEU A 270 -9.71 9.75 8.19
N LEU A 271 -9.73 9.63 6.86
CA LEU A 271 -10.88 9.20 6.07
C LEU A 271 -10.68 7.74 5.66
N VAL A 272 -11.66 6.90 5.99
CA VAL A 272 -11.61 5.45 5.83
C VAL A 272 -12.94 4.94 5.26
N PRO A 273 -13.03 3.72 4.72
CA PRO A 273 -14.29 3.21 4.22
C PRO A 273 -15.30 2.95 5.34
N GLY A 274 -16.56 3.34 5.16
CA GLY A 274 -17.67 2.86 5.99
C GLY A 274 -18.01 1.40 5.67
N SER A 275 -18.11 1.08 4.37
CA SER A 275 -18.20 -0.27 3.81
C SER A 275 -16.86 -0.71 3.20
N SER A 276 -16.48 -1.98 3.40
CA SER A 276 -15.24 -2.55 2.85
C SER A 276 -15.54 -3.83 2.08
N ASP A 277 -14.82 -4.02 0.98
CA ASP A 277 -14.77 -5.27 0.22
C ASP A 277 -14.11 -6.43 0.99
N ILE A 278 -13.39 -6.12 2.08
CA ILE A 278 -12.81 -7.10 3.02
C ILE A 278 -13.37 -6.84 4.44
N PRO A 279 -14.52 -7.42 4.80
CA PRO A 279 -15.22 -7.11 6.06
C PRO A 279 -14.39 -7.32 7.34
N ALA A 280 -13.49 -8.30 7.33
CA ALA A 280 -12.59 -8.58 8.45
C ALA A 280 -11.62 -7.42 8.73
N VAL A 281 -11.12 -6.76 7.68
CA VAL A 281 -10.22 -5.60 7.82
C VAL A 281 -10.97 -4.39 8.35
N GLY A 282 -12.20 -4.16 7.89
CA GLY A 282 -13.06 -3.08 8.42
C GLY A 282 -13.30 -3.21 9.92
N SER A 283 -13.51 -4.44 10.43
CA SER A 283 -13.65 -4.69 11.87
C SER A 283 -12.37 -4.38 12.66
N VAL A 284 -11.20 -4.73 12.12
CA VAL A 284 -9.90 -4.46 12.74
C VAL A 284 -9.59 -2.96 12.75
N SER A 285 -9.89 -2.25 11.66
CA SER A 285 -9.69 -0.80 11.57
C SER A 285 -10.51 -0.06 12.63
N ARG A 286 -11.81 -0.35 12.73
CA ARG A 286 -12.71 0.23 13.75
C ARG A 286 -12.26 -0.02 15.19
N ALA A 287 -11.65 -1.17 15.47
CA ALA A 287 -11.11 -1.46 16.80
C ALA A 287 -9.97 -0.50 17.20
N GLY A 288 -9.26 0.08 16.23
CA GLY A 288 -8.19 1.05 16.45
C GLY A 288 -8.66 2.50 16.63
N TYR A 289 -9.89 2.84 16.23
CA TYR A 289 -10.36 4.23 16.20
C TYR A 289 -10.37 4.90 17.57
N ARG A 290 -10.74 4.16 18.63
CA ARG A 290 -10.85 4.71 19.98
C ARG A 290 -9.58 5.43 20.42
N VAL A 291 -8.42 4.80 20.21
CA VAL A 291 -7.10 5.35 20.59
C VAL A 291 -6.78 6.63 19.81
N LEU A 292 -7.23 6.73 18.55
CA LEU A 292 -7.05 7.92 17.72
C LEU A 292 -7.94 9.07 18.21
N LEU A 293 -9.23 8.78 18.40
CA LEU A 293 -10.24 9.74 18.84
C LEU A 293 -9.91 10.32 20.23
N GLU A 294 -9.48 9.47 21.17
CA GLU A 294 -9.03 9.91 22.51
C GLU A 294 -7.80 10.83 22.45
N ALA A 295 -7.00 10.75 21.38
CA ALA A 295 -5.84 11.62 21.16
C ALA A 295 -6.17 12.90 20.38
N GLY A 296 -7.44 13.14 20.03
CA GLY A 296 -7.88 14.31 19.27
C GLY A 296 -7.76 14.17 17.74
N ILE A 297 -7.39 12.99 17.24
CA ILE A 297 -7.41 12.69 15.81
C ILE A 297 -8.86 12.46 15.37
N ARG A 298 -9.29 13.12 14.31
CA ARG A 298 -10.66 12.97 13.78
C ARG A 298 -10.72 11.83 12.78
N VAL A 299 -11.74 10.98 12.88
CA VAL A 299 -11.93 9.83 11.99
C VAL A 299 -13.27 9.97 11.28
N PHE A 300 -13.28 9.77 9.96
CA PHE A 300 -14.45 9.86 9.10
C PHE A 300 -14.62 8.55 8.33
N GLU A 301 -15.83 8.01 8.32
CA GLU A 301 -16.20 6.85 7.52
C GLU A 301 -16.94 7.31 6.25
N TRP A 302 -16.46 6.88 5.08
CA TRP A 302 -17.07 7.19 3.78
C TRP A 302 -18.46 6.56 3.65
N ASP A 303 -19.43 7.34 3.19
CA ASP A 303 -20.84 6.92 3.07
C ASP A 303 -21.15 6.22 1.73
N GLY A 304 -20.28 6.36 0.73
CA GLY A 304 -20.45 5.73 -0.58
C GLY A 304 -20.04 4.24 -0.60
N SER A 305 -20.01 3.64 -1.79
CA SER A 305 -19.81 2.19 -1.93
C SER A 305 -18.45 1.69 -1.42
N MET A 306 -17.37 2.41 -1.73
CA MET A 306 -16.03 2.12 -1.23
C MET A 306 -15.11 3.33 -1.34
N MET A 307 -14.32 3.59 -0.30
CA MET A 307 -13.18 4.52 -0.34
C MET A 307 -11.91 3.70 -0.58
N HIS A 308 -11.36 3.76 -1.79
CA HIS A 308 -10.14 3.00 -2.14
C HIS A 308 -8.91 3.90 -2.34
N ALA A 309 -9.01 5.21 -2.09
CA ALA A 309 -7.87 6.12 -2.14
C ALA A 309 -6.76 5.73 -1.14
N LYS A 310 -5.50 6.02 -1.51
CA LYS A 310 -4.34 6.04 -0.60
C LYS A 310 -3.63 7.37 -0.77
N THR A 311 -4.13 8.38 -0.08
CA THR A 311 -3.69 9.76 -0.25
C THR A 311 -3.40 10.41 1.08
N ALA A 312 -2.45 11.33 1.08
CA ALA A 312 -2.15 12.16 2.23
C ALA A 312 -1.88 13.59 1.78
N VAL A 313 -2.18 14.57 2.63
CA VAL A 313 -1.83 15.96 2.43
C VAL A 313 -1.43 16.61 3.75
N ALA A 314 -0.39 17.44 3.71
CA ALA A 314 0.12 18.12 4.89
C ALA A 314 0.46 19.58 4.57
N ASP A 315 -0.01 20.47 5.45
CA ASP A 315 0.32 21.90 5.52
C ASP A 315 0.11 22.71 4.22
N SER A 316 -0.79 22.30 3.31
CA SER A 316 -0.88 22.83 1.93
C SER A 316 0.46 22.85 1.16
N ARG A 317 1.43 22.00 1.50
CA ARG A 317 2.78 22.04 0.88
C ARG A 317 3.25 20.68 0.37
N TRP A 318 2.77 19.61 1.00
CA TRP A 318 3.12 18.26 0.63
C TRP A 318 1.87 17.44 0.40
N ALA A 319 1.90 16.59 -0.62
CA ALA A 319 0.85 15.62 -0.87
C ALA A 319 1.44 14.26 -1.29
N ARG A 320 0.65 13.20 -1.09
CA ARG A 320 0.95 11.86 -1.58
C ARG A 320 -0.25 11.25 -2.27
N VAL A 321 0.00 10.60 -3.40
CA VAL A 321 -0.95 9.73 -4.10
C VAL A 321 -0.21 8.47 -4.52
N GLY A 322 -0.80 7.30 -4.29
CA GLY A 322 -0.16 6.04 -4.65
C GLY A 322 -0.96 4.80 -4.36
N SER A 323 -0.26 3.68 -4.27
CA SER A 323 -0.86 2.36 -4.03
C SER A 323 -0.73 1.88 -2.59
N THR A 324 0.19 2.44 -1.79
CA THR A 324 0.49 1.96 -0.44
C THR A 324 -0.64 2.24 0.54
N ASN A 325 -1.23 1.18 1.10
CA ASN A 325 -2.12 1.33 2.24
C ASN A 325 -1.35 1.52 3.55
N LEU A 326 -1.98 2.15 4.54
CA LEU A 326 -1.42 2.37 5.88
C LEU A 326 -1.51 1.11 6.76
N ASN A 327 -0.86 0.02 6.32
CA ASN A 327 -0.78 -1.24 7.03
C ASN A 327 0.56 -1.97 6.81
N ILE A 328 0.87 -2.93 7.69
CA ILE A 328 2.15 -3.65 7.68
C ILE A 328 2.43 -4.39 6.37
N ALA A 329 1.39 -4.94 5.72
CA ALA A 329 1.55 -5.70 4.48
C ALA A 329 2.05 -4.79 3.35
N SER A 330 1.46 -3.61 3.19
CA SER A 330 1.86 -2.65 2.15
C SER A 330 3.23 -2.03 2.46
N TRP A 331 3.49 -1.67 3.72
CA TRP A 331 4.75 -1.04 4.10
C TRP A 331 5.97 -1.96 4.08
N MET A 332 5.80 -3.25 4.41
CA MET A 332 6.92 -4.18 4.59
C MET A 332 6.94 -5.32 3.59
N GLY A 333 5.78 -5.77 3.09
CA GLY A 333 5.65 -7.03 2.35
C GLY A 333 5.44 -6.89 0.85
N ASN A 334 4.82 -5.80 0.40
CA ASN A 334 4.43 -5.62 -0.99
C ASN A 334 5.42 -4.75 -1.78
N CYS A 335 5.42 -4.94 -3.09
CA CYS A 335 5.87 -3.90 -4.00
C CYS A 335 4.77 -2.85 -4.10
N GLU A 336 5.09 -1.59 -3.82
CA GLU A 336 4.16 -0.45 -3.87
C GLU A 336 4.79 0.71 -4.63
N ILE A 337 3.98 1.68 -5.06
CA ILE A 337 4.45 2.87 -5.73
C ILE A 337 3.60 4.07 -5.34
N ASP A 338 4.28 5.11 -4.87
CA ASP A 338 3.67 6.36 -4.44
C ASP A 338 4.44 7.54 -5.02
N VAL A 339 3.73 8.65 -5.20
CA VAL A 339 4.31 9.91 -5.64
C VAL A 339 4.15 10.89 -4.49
N ALA A 340 5.29 11.29 -3.92
CA ALA A 340 5.35 12.30 -2.87
C ALA A 340 5.68 13.65 -3.51
N ILE A 341 4.77 14.60 -3.40
CA ILE A 341 4.73 15.83 -4.20
C ILE A 341 4.99 17.00 -3.27
N GLU A 342 6.01 17.80 -3.57
CA GLU A 342 6.34 19.04 -2.87
C GLU A 342 5.93 20.24 -3.73
N ASN A 343 4.64 20.58 -3.66
CA ASN A 343 4.09 21.68 -4.44
C ASN A 343 2.83 22.24 -3.77
N ASP A 344 2.85 23.53 -3.46
CA ASP A 344 1.78 24.17 -2.71
C ASP A 344 0.44 24.17 -3.45
N GLU A 345 0.46 24.32 -4.78
CA GLU A 345 -0.76 24.34 -5.59
C GLU A 345 -1.41 22.96 -5.65
N PHE A 346 -0.62 21.92 -5.94
CA PHE A 346 -1.10 20.55 -5.93
C PHE A 346 -1.61 20.13 -4.54
N ALA A 347 -0.91 20.51 -3.46
CA ALA A 347 -1.35 20.21 -2.11
C ALA A 347 -2.67 20.89 -1.75
N ARG A 348 -2.90 22.16 -2.16
CA ARG A 348 -4.20 22.81 -2.01
C ARG A 348 -5.32 22.12 -2.79
N GLN A 349 -5.03 21.62 -4.00
CA GLN A 349 -6.00 20.84 -4.77
C GLN A 349 -6.39 19.54 -4.05
N MET A 350 -5.41 18.87 -3.43
CA MET A 350 -5.65 17.68 -2.61
C MET A 350 -6.43 17.98 -1.33
N GLU A 351 -6.15 19.08 -0.64
CA GLU A 351 -6.95 19.54 0.51
C GLU A 351 -8.40 19.82 0.09
N ALA A 352 -8.60 20.53 -1.02
CA ALA A 352 -9.93 20.83 -1.53
C ALA A 352 -10.69 19.55 -1.92
N GLN A 353 -10.01 18.57 -2.51
CA GLN A 353 -10.62 17.26 -2.79
C GLN A 353 -10.94 16.49 -1.50
N TYR A 354 -10.05 16.50 -0.51
CA TYR A 354 -10.30 15.84 0.77
C TYR A 354 -11.54 16.41 1.45
N LEU A 355 -11.71 17.73 1.46
CA LEU A 355 -12.90 18.36 2.02
C LEU A 355 -14.17 18.00 1.25
N ARG A 356 -14.12 17.91 -0.09
CA ARG A 356 -15.25 17.38 -0.89
C ARG A 356 -15.56 15.93 -0.54
N ASP A 357 -14.54 15.12 -0.26
CA ASP A 357 -14.77 13.74 0.17
C ASP A 357 -15.43 13.68 1.56
N LEU A 358 -15.20 14.67 2.43
CA LEU A 358 -15.88 14.77 3.73
C LEU A 358 -17.37 15.15 3.61
N ASP A 359 -17.80 15.79 2.52
CA ASP A 359 -19.23 16.07 2.27
C ASP A 359 -20.05 14.76 2.09
N HIS A 360 -19.36 13.64 1.88
CA HIS A 360 -19.91 12.30 1.73
C HIS A 360 -19.32 11.31 2.75
N ALA A 361 -19.00 11.81 3.94
CA ALA A 361 -18.49 10.99 5.04
C ALA A 361 -19.14 11.36 6.38
N THR A 362 -19.29 10.34 7.22
CA THR A 362 -19.79 10.49 8.59
C THR A 362 -18.63 10.54 9.58
N GLU A 363 -18.57 11.57 10.42
CA GLU A 363 -17.57 11.67 11.49
C GLU A 363 -17.87 10.67 12.62
N VAL A 364 -16.87 9.89 13.00
CA VAL A 364 -16.95 8.96 14.13
C VAL A 364 -16.69 9.73 15.41
N VAL A 365 -17.73 9.87 16.24
CA VAL A 365 -17.63 10.51 17.56
C VAL A 365 -17.66 9.48 18.67
N LEU A 366 -16.81 9.64 19.68
CA LEU A 366 -16.92 8.90 20.92
C LEU A 366 -18.26 9.28 21.57
N LYS A 367 -19.13 8.31 21.83
CA LYS A 367 -20.30 8.57 22.69
C LYS A 367 -19.78 9.08 24.03
N ALA A 368 -20.25 10.24 24.45
CA ALA A 368 -19.95 10.77 25.79
C ALA A 368 -20.30 9.67 26.80
N GLU A 369 -19.31 9.18 27.53
CA GLU A 369 -19.58 8.33 28.69
C GLU A 369 -20.48 9.15 29.62
N ARG A 370 -21.69 8.66 29.90
CA ARG A 370 -22.49 9.20 31.00
C ARG A 370 -21.59 9.19 32.22
N PRO A 371 -21.53 10.28 33.03
CA PRO A 371 -20.67 10.31 34.19
C PRO A 371 -21.01 9.11 35.05
N ARG A 372 -20.10 8.13 35.09
CA ARG A 372 -20.19 7.03 36.03
C ARG A 372 -20.14 7.69 37.40
N ARG A 373 -21.20 7.48 38.20
CA ARG A 373 -21.16 7.84 39.62
C ARG A 373 -19.91 7.18 40.19
N HIS A 374 -19.00 8.02 40.65
CA HIS A 374 -17.82 7.58 41.34
C HIS A 374 -18.28 7.11 42.71
N ASP A 375 -18.61 5.83 42.83
CA ASP A 375 -18.72 5.24 44.16
C ASP A 375 -17.29 5.18 44.75
N PRO A 376 -17.08 5.65 45.98
CA PRO A 376 -15.78 5.61 46.62
C PRO A 376 -15.51 4.19 47.08
N GLU A 377 -14.83 3.39 46.26
CA GLU A 377 -14.31 2.10 46.74
C GLU A 377 -12.98 2.30 47.47
N ALA A 378 -12.98 1.76 48.69
CA ALA A 378 -11.91 1.75 49.66
C ALA A 378 -10.64 1.09 49.11
N GLY A 379 -9.50 1.67 49.48
CA GLY A 379 -8.19 1.21 49.03
C GLY A 379 -7.84 -0.19 49.53
N HIS A 380 -7.27 -0.99 48.64
CA HIS A 380 -6.33 -2.05 48.97
C HIS A 380 -5.17 -2.03 47.97
N GLY A 381 -4.00 -1.62 48.46
CA GLY A 381 -2.75 -1.70 47.73
C GLY A 381 -2.19 -3.13 47.77
N GLY A 382 -1.69 -3.58 46.62
CA GLY A 382 -0.89 -4.79 46.47
C GLY A 382 -0.02 -4.68 45.21
N PRO A 383 1.29 -4.97 45.27
CA PRO A 383 2.20 -4.70 44.17
C PRO A 383 2.18 -5.85 43.14
N HIS A 384 1.78 -5.58 41.91
CA HIS A 384 1.97 -6.52 40.80
C HIS A 384 3.09 -6.06 39.86
N GLY A 385 4.27 -6.63 40.11
CA GLY A 385 5.45 -6.58 39.28
C GLY A 385 5.27 -7.28 37.93
N GLY A 386 5.99 -6.77 36.93
CA GLY A 386 5.85 -7.10 35.53
C GLY A 386 6.17 -8.55 35.15
N SER A 387 5.29 -9.11 34.33
CA SER A 387 5.52 -10.35 33.58
C SER A 387 5.21 -10.21 32.07
N SER A 388 4.64 -9.09 31.64
CA SER A 388 4.27 -8.83 30.23
C SER A 388 5.46 -8.54 29.30
N GLY A 389 6.60 -8.12 29.85
CA GLY A 389 7.80 -7.79 29.06
C GLY A 389 8.53 -8.99 28.46
N ARG A 390 8.45 -10.18 29.09
CA ARG A 390 9.15 -11.38 28.60
C ARG A 390 8.37 -12.13 27.52
N ALA A 391 7.03 -12.10 27.57
CA ALA A 391 6.20 -12.69 26.51
C ALA A 391 6.29 -11.88 25.20
N ALA A 392 6.35 -10.55 25.28
CA ALA A 392 6.56 -9.67 24.13
C ALA A 392 7.95 -9.85 23.50
N ALA A 393 9.00 -10.05 24.31
CA ALA A 393 10.37 -10.30 23.83
C ALA A 393 10.55 -11.68 23.16
N SER A 394 9.67 -12.64 23.44
CA SER A 394 9.67 -13.96 22.79
C SER A 394 8.93 -13.94 21.44
N ALA A 395 7.82 -13.18 21.34
CA ALA A 395 7.08 -12.98 20.10
C ALA A 395 7.89 -12.19 19.05
N LEU A 396 8.64 -11.18 19.49
CA LEU A 396 9.54 -10.40 18.63
C LEU A 396 10.73 -11.22 18.09
N ARG A 397 11.19 -12.24 18.84
CA ARG A 397 12.25 -13.15 18.37
C ARG A 397 11.74 -14.14 17.30
N ILE A 398 10.50 -14.62 17.42
CA ILE A 398 9.88 -15.47 16.40
C ILE A 398 9.59 -14.68 15.12
N ALA A 399 9.15 -13.42 15.24
CA ALA A 399 8.94 -12.53 14.10
C ALA A 399 10.25 -12.21 13.33
N ASN A 400 11.37 -12.04 14.04
CA ASN A 400 12.68 -11.80 13.41
C ASN A 400 13.30 -13.05 12.78
N SER A 401 13.08 -14.26 13.34
CA SER A 401 13.56 -15.52 12.74
C SER A 401 12.79 -15.92 11.49
N VAL A 402 11.50 -15.61 11.45
CA VAL A 402 10.61 -15.91 10.32
C VAL A 402 10.76 -14.86 9.21
N GLY A 403 11.06 -13.59 9.54
CA GLY A 403 11.32 -12.53 8.56
C GLY A 403 12.54 -12.78 7.66
N ALA A 404 13.61 -13.39 8.19
CA ALA A 404 14.83 -13.68 7.43
C ALA A 404 14.69 -14.89 6.48
N ALA A 405 13.79 -15.83 6.78
CA ALA A 405 13.52 -16.99 5.94
C ALA A 405 12.44 -16.74 4.85
N ILE A 406 11.62 -15.70 5.02
CA ILE A 406 10.44 -15.44 4.17
C ILE A 406 10.77 -14.67 2.87
N THR A 407 11.94 -14.05 2.72
CA THR A 407 12.15 -13.13 1.59
C THR A 407 13.55 -13.08 0.98
N ASN A 408 14.45 -14.02 1.29
CA ASN A 408 15.78 -13.94 0.70
C ASN A 408 15.80 -14.41 -0.77
N ARG A 409 15.47 -13.48 -1.69
CA ARG A 409 15.97 -13.47 -3.07
C ARG A 409 17.42 -12.96 -3.09
N ARG A 410 18.28 -13.54 -2.26
CA ARG A 410 19.73 -13.53 -2.47
C ARG A 410 20.08 -14.84 -3.16
N LEU A 411 21.04 -14.80 -4.08
CA LEU A 411 21.71 -16.01 -4.56
C LEU A 411 22.30 -16.70 -3.33
N LEU A 412 21.61 -17.74 -2.84
CA LEU A 412 22.07 -18.46 -1.66
C LEU A 412 23.43 -19.07 -1.99
N GLY A 413 24.45 -18.69 -1.24
CA GLY A 413 25.80 -19.22 -1.43
C GLY A 413 25.87 -20.67 -0.97
N ALA A 414 26.91 -21.41 -1.37
CA ALA A 414 27.16 -22.77 -0.87
C ALA A 414 27.19 -22.87 0.67
N ALA A 415 27.50 -21.76 1.35
CA ALA A 415 27.50 -21.62 2.80
C ALA A 415 26.10 -21.74 3.46
N GLU A 416 25.01 -21.53 2.72
CA GLU A 416 23.63 -21.56 3.25
C GLU A 416 22.91 -22.89 2.98
N ALA A 417 23.53 -23.82 2.23
CA ALA A 417 22.93 -25.11 1.86
C ALA A 417 22.76 -26.07 3.05
N ALA A 418 23.73 -26.12 3.97
CA ALA A 418 23.68 -27.03 5.12
C ALA A 418 22.57 -26.66 6.15
N PRO A 419 22.38 -25.37 6.53
CA PRO A 419 21.23 -24.96 7.32
C PRO A 419 19.87 -25.25 6.68
N LEU A 420 19.76 -25.11 5.34
CA LEU A 420 18.54 -25.41 4.60
C LEU A 420 18.20 -26.90 4.62
N LEU A 421 19.20 -27.77 4.41
CA LEU A 421 19.01 -29.22 4.49
C LEU A 421 18.59 -29.65 5.90
N LEU A 422 19.25 -29.12 6.93
CA LEU A 422 18.90 -29.41 8.32
C LEU A 422 17.47 -28.94 8.63
N GLY A 423 17.11 -27.73 8.22
CA GLY A 423 15.75 -27.20 8.38
C GLY A 423 14.70 -28.05 7.66
N ALA A 424 14.99 -28.51 6.43
CA ALA A 424 14.11 -29.38 5.67
C ALA A 424 13.91 -30.74 6.35
N LEU A 425 14.99 -31.37 6.84
CA LEU A 425 14.92 -32.64 7.56
C LEU A 425 14.12 -32.52 8.87
N ILE A 426 14.32 -31.43 9.62
CA ILE A 426 13.55 -31.15 10.85
C ILE A 426 12.07 -30.99 10.52
N LEU A 427 11.72 -30.22 9.48
CA LEU A 427 10.33 -30.03 9.07
C LEU A 427 9.69 -31.35 8.61
N LEU A 428 10.38 -32.14 7.80
CA LEU A 428 9.89 -33.44 7.35
C LEU A 428 9.70 -34.42 8.51
N ALA A 429 10.63 -34.46 9.47
CA ALA A 429 10.51 -35.28 10.67
C ALA A 429 9.32 -34.81 11.52
N ALA A 430 9.18 -33.50 11.76
CA ALA A 430 8.05 -32.94 12.51
C ALA A 430 6.70 -33.22 11.83
N SER A 431 6.61 -33.06 10.50
CA SER A 431 5.41 -33.39 9.73
C SER A 431 5.11 -34.89 9.77
N THR A 432 6.12 -35.76 9.73
CA THR A 432 5.94 -37.21 9.85
C THR A 432 5.38 -37.57 11.23
N VAL A 433 5.91 -36.99 12.31
CA VAL A 433 5.38 -37.17 13.66
C VAL A 433 3.95 -36.64 13.76
N ALA A 434 3.64 -35.50 13.15
CA ALA A 434 2.29 -34.94 13.13
C ALA A 434 1.28 -35.82 12.39
N LEU A 435 1.70 -36.49 11.31
CA LEU A 435 0.85 -37.41 10.55
C LEU A 435 0.64 -38.75 11.25
N LEU A 436 1.68 -39.29 11.89
CA LEU A 436 1.62 -40.60 12.58
C LEU A 436 0.97 -40.50 13.97
N TRP A 437 1.17 -39.39 14.67
CA TRP A 437 0.62 -39.13 16.01
C TRP A 437 -0.04 -37.75 16.06
N PRO A 438 -1.17 -37.56 15.36
CA PRO A 438 -1.84 -36.26 15.28
C PRO A 438 -2.25 -35.72 16.66
N HIS A 439 -2.48 -36.59 17.64
CA HIS A 439 -2.84 -36.19 19.00
C HIS A 439 -1.74 -35.37 19.70
N LEU A 440 -0.46 -35.60 19.41
CA LEU A 440 0.65 -34.84 19.99
C LEU A 440 0.58 -33.35 19.63
N PHE A 441 0.00 -33.02 18.48
CA PHE A 441 -0.20 -31.63 18.03
C PHE A 441 -1.62 -31.14 18.31
N ALA A 442 -2.62 -31.99 18.09
CA ALA A 442 -4.03 -31.63 18.23
C ALA A 442 -4.41 -31.30 19.68
N TRP A 443 -3.87 -32.02 20.67
CA TRP A 443 -4.22 -31.78 22.08
C TRP A 443 -3.69 -30.43 22.60
N PRO A 444 -2.40 -30.08 22.42
CA PRO A 444 -1.92 -28.74 22.78
C PRO A 444 -2.63 -27.62 22.04
N LEU A 445 -2.86 -27.77 20.72
CA LEU A 445 -3.60 -26.78 19.93
C LEU A 445 -5.06 -26.65 20.41
N GLY A 446 -5.71 -27.76 20.72
CA GLY A 446 -7.06 -27.79 21.29
C GLY A 446 -7.13 -27.12 22.66
N ALA A 447 -6.19 -27.44 23.56
CA ALA A 447 -6.09 -26.82 24.88
C ALA A 447 -5.87 -25.30 24.79
N LEU A 448 -4.98 -24.86 23.88
CA LEU A 448 -4.76 -23.45 23.58
C LEU A 448 -6.03 -22.79 23.02
N GLY A 449 -6.72 -23.45 22.09
CA GLY A 449 -7.99 -22.98 21.52
C GLY A 449 -9.08 -22.82 22.56
N VAL A 450 -9.24 -23.80 23.46
CA VAL A 450 -10.19 -23.73 24.60
C VAL A 450 -9.81 -22.57 25.51
N TRP A 451 -8.53 -22.43 25.88
CA TRP A 451 -8.09 -21.36 26.75
C TRP A 451 -8.32 -19.96 26.15
N VAL A 452 -7.98 -19.76 24.87
CA VAL A 452 -8.23 -18.51 24.14
C VAL A 452 -9.74 -18.25 24.03
N GLY A 453 -10.53 -19.25 23.66
CA GLY A 453 -11.99 -19.14 23.55
C GLY A 453 -12.65 -18.76 24.88
N LEU A 454 -12.27 -19.41 25.98
CA LEU A 454 -12.73 -19.07 27.32
C LEU A 454 -12.30 -17.66 27.73
N THR A 455 -11.08 -17.24 27.39
CA THR A 455 -10.58 -15.90 27.68
C THR A 455 -11.36 -14.82 26.91
N LEU A 456 -11.64 -15.05 25.63
CA LEU A 456 -12.46 -14.15 24.81
C LEU A 456 -13.89 -14.07 25.33
N LEU A 457 -14.49 -15.21 25.70
CA LEU A 457 -15.83 -15.26 26.28
C LEU A 457 -15.89 -14.52 27.62
N ALA A 458 -14.91 -14.72 28.50
CA ALA A 458 -14.80 -14.00 29.76
C ALA A 458 -14.66 -12.49 29.55
N ARG A 459 -13.84 -12.06 28.58
CA ARG A 459 -13.72 -10.64 28.20
C ARG A 459 -15.03 -10.08 27.66
N TYR A 460 -15.72 -10.83 26.79
CA TYR A 460 -17.02 -10.43 26.26
C TYR A 460 -18.05 -10.25 27.38
N ILE A 461 -18.17 -11.21 28.30
CA ILE A 461 -19.09 -11.14 29.45
C ILE A 461 -18.75 -9.93 30.33
N LYS A 462 -17.46 -9.68 30.60
CA LYS A 462 -17.02 -8.52 31.37
C LYS A 462 -17.43 -7.21 30.71
N LEU A 463 -17.11 -7.04 29.42
CA LEU A 463 -17.49 -5.86 28.65
C LEU A 463 -19.01 -5.64 28.65
N ARG A 464 -19.81 -6.72 28.57
CA ARG A 464 -21.29 -6.65 28.62
C ARG A 464 -21.87 -6.35 29.99
N ARG A 465 -21.14 -6.57 31.09
CA ARG A 465 -21.57 -6.20 32.45
C ARG A 465 -21.23 -4.74 32.76
N ASP A 466 -20.18 -4.23 32.15
CA ASP A 466 -19.70 -2.86 32.34
C ASP A 466 -20.45 -1.83 31.45
N HIS A 467 -21.29 -2.29 30.52
CA HIS A 467 -22.20 -1.52 29.65
C HIS A 467 -23.66 -1.81 30.02
#